data_AF-A0A3C1STG9-F1
#
_entry.id   AF-A0A3C1STG9-F1
#
_cell.length_a   1.000
_cell.length_b   1.000
_cell.length_c   1.000
_cell.angle_alpha   90.00
_cell.angle_beta   90.00
_cell.angle_gamma   90.00
#
_symmetry.space_group_name_H-M   'P 1'
#
loop_
_entity.id
_entity.type
_entity.pdbx_description
1 polymer ?
#
loop_
_entity_poly.entity_id
_entity_poly.type
_entity_poly.pdbx_seq_one_letter_code
_entity_poly.pdbx_strand_id
1 'polypeptide(L)'
;GGRHQLDPELILAIIAVESTFRERAVSRVGARGLMQVMPGVHRDKLREIGGSRALFDPGKNIHTGARILNIYLNNHSGNLQRALLNYNGSLGHKRSSYADKVMELYRDFQRVTTEG
;
A
#
# COMPACT_ATOMS: atom_id res chain seq x y z
N GLY A 1 21.58 -6.10 4.69
CA GLY A 1 20.16 -6.11 5.05
C GLY A 1 19.35 -5.88 3.79
N GLY A 2 18.64 -6.91 3.32
CA GLY A 2 17.99 -6.89 2.00
C GLY A 2 16.97 -5.76 1.92
N ARG A 3 17.14 -4.86 0.94
CA ARG A 3 16.02 -4.06 0.44
C ARG A 3 15.07 -5.08 -0.17
N HIS A 4 14.05 -5.52 0.57
CA HIS A 4 12.92 -6.20 -0.04
C HIS A 4 12.26 -5.18 -0.96
N GLN A 5 12.69 -5.16 -2.22
CA GLN A 5 11.94 -4.51 -3.29
C GLN A 5 10.63 -5.28 -3.36
N LEU A 6 9.55 -4.59 -3.02
CA LEU A 6 8.21 -5.14 -3.19
C LEU A 6 7.97 -5.32 -4.68
N ASP A 7 7.37 -6.45 -5.05
CA ASP A 7 7.03 -6.73 -6.42
C ASP A 7 6.14 -5.61 -6.99
N PRO A 8 6.43 -5.10 -8.20
CA PRO A 8 5.61 -4.08 -8.84
C PRO A 8 4.14 -4.49 -8.94
N GLU A 9 3.85 -5.76 -9.22
CA GLU A 9 2.50 -6.31 -9.30
C GLU A 9 1.75 -6.22 -7.96
N LEU A 10 2.44 -6.39 -6.83
CA LEU A 10 1.84 -6.22 -5.51
C LEU A 10 1.48 -4.75 -5.25
N ILE A 11 2.36 -3.82 -5.66
CA ILE A 11 2.09 -2.38 -5.56
C ILE A 11 0.88 -2.01 -6.43
N LEU A 12 0.81 -2.51 -7.67
CA LEU A 12 -0.32 -2.29 -8.57
C LEU A 12 -1.63 -2.84 -7.99
N ALA A 13 -1.60 -4.03 -7.40
CA ALA A 13 -2.77 -4.63 -6.74
C ALA A 13 -3.28 -3.78 -5.57
N ILE A 14 -2.38 -3.24 -4.74
CA ILE A 14 -2.75 -2.32 -3.66
C ILE A 14 -3.36 -1.03 -4.23
N ILE A 15 -2.74 -0.41 -5.25
CA ILE A 15 -3.25 0.82 -5.88
C ILE A 15 -4.65 0.61 -6.45
N ALA A 16 -4.89 -0.54 -7.08
CA ALA A 16 -6.18 -0.91 -7.65
C ALA A 16 -7.27 -0.95 -6.57
N VAL A 17 -7.00 -1.59 -5.42
CA VAL A 17 -7.94 -1.66 -4.29
C VAL A 17 -8.13 -0.32 -3.58
N GLU A 18 -7.03 0.42 -3.38
CA GLU A 18 -7.03 1.64 -2.55
C GLU A 18 -7.64 2.85 -3.28
N SER A 19 -7.28 3.06 -4.55
CA SER A 19 -7.63 4.29 -5.26
C SER A 19 -8.24 4.07 -6.64
N THR A 20 -8.28 2.84 -7.15
CA THR A 20 -8.59 2.58 -8.57
C THR A 20 -7.75 3.47 -9.49
N PHE A 21 -6.45 3.61 -9.18
CA PHE A 21 -5.46 4.41 -9.92
C PHE A 21 -5.72 5.93 -9.95
N ARG A 22 -6.49 6.46 -8.99
CA ARG A 22 -6.76 7.90 -8.89
C ARG A 22 -5.69 8.58 -8.04
N GLU A 23 -4.73 9.24 -8.71
CA GLU A 23 -3.57 9.91 -8.08
C GLU A 23 -3.94 10.98 -7.04
N ARG A 24 -5.12 11.59 -7.20
CA ARG A 24 -5.62 12.67 -6.33
C ARG A 24 -6.73 12.21 -5.38
N ALA A 25 -6.93 10.89 -5.22
CA ALA A 25 -7.95 10.34 -4.34
C ALA A 25 -7.74 10.80 -2.89
N VAL A 26 -8.85 11.15 -2.23
CA VAL A 26 -8.90 11.43 -0.79
C VAL A 26 -10.07 10.65 -0.19
N SER A 27 -9.80 9.75 0.76
CA SER A 27 -10.87 9.03 1.45
C SER A 27 -11.60 9.93 2.44
N ARG A 28 -12.78 9.48 2.92
CA ARG A 28 -13.56 10.17 3.95
C ARG A 28 -12.77 10.40 5.25
N VAL A 29 -11.81 9.53 5.55
CA VAL A 29 -10.95 9.61 6.75
C VAL A 29 -9.60 10.29 6.47
N GLY A 30 -9.41 10.81 5.26
CA GLY A 30 -8.25 11.64 4.91
C GLY A 30 -7.03 10.88 4.38
N ALA A 31 -7.19 9.61 3.99
CA ALA A 31 -6.18 8.84 3.26
C ALA A 31 -5.94 9.47 1.87
N ARG A 32 -4.71 9.47 1.35
CA ARG A 32 -4.37 10.25 0.13
C ARG A 32 -3.58 9.48 -0.92
N GLY A 33 -3.91 9.77 -2.18
CA GLY A 33 -3.19 9.35 -3.39
C GLY A 33 -3.32 7.88 -3.72
N LEU A 34 -2.45 7.39 -4.61
CA LEU A 34 -2.55 6.06 -5.23
C LEU A 34 -2.66 4.90 -4.23
N MET A 35 -1.84 4.92 -3.20
CA MET A 35 -1.80 3.89 -2.14
C MET A 35 -2.54 4.32 -0.86
N GLN A 36 -3.35 5.40 -0.92
CA GLN A 36 -4.16 5.89 0.20
C GLN A 36 -3.40 5.97 1.54
N VAL A 37 -2.23 6.62 1.53
CA VAL A 37 -1.42 6.79 2.75
C VAL A 37 -2.14 7.73 3.72
N MET A 38 -2.24 7.32 4.99
CA MET A 38 -2.87 8.10 6.07
C MET A 38 -1.89 9.10 6.70
N PRO A 39 -2.06 10.43 6.49
CA PRO A 39 -1.12 11.42 6.98
C PRO A 39 -1.01 11.47 8.51
N GLY A 40 -2.14 11.27 9.19
CA GLY A 40 -2.21 11.31 10.65
C GLY A 40 -1.42 10.19 11.33
N VAL A 41 -1.32 9.03 10.68
CA VAL A 41 -0.65 7.82 11.20
C VAL A 41 0.85 7.84 10.88
N HIS A 42 1.25 8.46 9.77
CA HIS A 42 2.62 8.40 9.25
C HIS A 42 3.34 9.75 9.24
N ARG A 43 3.06 10.61 10.23
CA ARG A 43 3.57 11.99 10.30
C ARG A 43 5.07 12.10 10.07
N ASP A 44 5.88 11.24 10.69
CA ASP A 44 7.34 11.28 10.56
C ASP A 44 7.81 11.05 9.14
N LYS A 45 7.23 10.05 8.45
CA LYS A 45 7.53 9.74 7.04
C LYS A 45 7.12 10.89 6.12
N LEU A 46 6.04 11.59 6.45
CA LEU A 46 5.54 12.71 5.65
C LEU A 46 6.44 13.95 5.76
N ARG A 47 7.09 14.17 6.91
CA ARG A 47 8.05 15.28 7.05
C ARG A 47 9.21 15.15 6.06
N GLU A 48 9.64 13.93 5.77
CA GLU A 48 10.74 13.64 4.85
C GLU A 48 10.43 14.00 3.38
N ILE A 49 9.15 14.00 2.99
CA ILE A 49 8.73 14.21 1.58
C ILE A 49 8.13 15.60 1.30
N GLY A 50 8.06 16.48 2.30
CA GLY A 50 7.45 17.81 2.19
C GLY A 50 5.98 17.89 2.65
N GLY A 51 5.53 16.94 3.46
CA GLY A 51 4.23 16.96 4.12
C GLY A 51 3.11 16.28 3.34
N SER A 52 1.88 16.41 3.85
CA SER A 52 0.71 15.64 3.39
C SER A 52 0.24 15.97 1.96
N ARG A 53 0.59 17.14 1.41
CA ARG A 53 0.28 17.48 0.01
C ARG A 53 1.18 16.74 -0.99
N ALA A 54 2.39 16.35 -0.56
CA ALA A 54 3.32 15.60 -1.39
C ALA A 54 2.81 14.18 -1.72
N LEU A 55 1.80 13.68 -1.01
CA LEU A 55 1.14 12.41 -1.32
C LEU A 55 0.27 12.44 -2.59
N PHE A 56 0.06 13.61 -3.20
CA PHE A 56 -0.57 13.72 -4.52
C PHE A 56 0.43 13.65 -5.68
N ASP A 57 1.72 13.60 -5.39
CA ASP A 57 2.74 13.21 -6.36
C ASP A 57 2.78 11.67 -6.42
N PRO A 58 2.52 11.04 -7.58
CA PRO A 58 2.46 9.59 -7.70
C PRO A 58 3.71 8.87 -7.22
N GLY A 59 4.89 9.38 -7.60
CA GLY A 59 6.18 8.76 -7.24
C GLY A 59 6.42 8.78 -5.73
N LYS A 60 6.23 9.94 -5.09
CA LYS A 60 6.33 10.07 -3.63
C LYS A 60 5.29 9.23 -2.91
N ASN A 61 4.06 9.16 -3.43
CA ASN A 61 2.99 8.36 -2.84
C ASN A 61 3.33 6.88 -2.86
N ILE A 62 3.72 6.34 -4.02
CA ILE A 62 4.10 4.94 -4.20
C ILE A 62 5.30 4.61 -3.32
N HIS A 63 6.35 5.44 -3.35
CA HIS A 63 7.53 5.23 -2.52
C HIS A 63 7.19 5.19 -1.02
N THR A 64 6.36 6.13 -0.55
CA THR A 64 5.95 6.21 0.85
C THR A 64 5.09 5.00 1.25
N GLY A 65 4.11 4.64 0.42
CA GLY A 65 3.24 3.49 0.65
C GLY A 65 4.01 2.17 0.66
N ALA A 66 4.92 1.97 -0.30
CA ALA A 66 5.83 0.82 -0.36
C ALA A 66 6.70 0.72 0.90
N ARG A 67 7.28 1.83 1.36
CA ARG A 67 8.07 1.86 2.61
C ARG A 67 7.24 1.48 3.83
N ILE A 68 5.99 1.93 3.92
CA ILE A 68 5.07 1.56 5.01
C ILE A 68 4.76 0.06 4.97
N LEU A 69 4.43 -0.47 3.78
CA LEU A 69 4.14 -1.90 3.64
C LEU A 69 5.34 -2.77 4.02
N ASN A 70 6.55 -2.39 3.59
CA ASN A 70 7.77 -3.12 3.95
C ASN A 70 8.02 -3.15 5.47
N ILE A 71 7.73 -2.04 6.18
CA ILE A 71 7.79 -2.01 7.65
C ILE A 71 6.79 -3.01 8.24
N TYR A 72 5.57 -3.07 7.72
CA TYR A 72 4.57 -4.02 8.22
C TYR A 72 4.90 -5.47 7.89
N LEU A 73 5.49 -5.75 6.73
CA LEU A 73 6.02 -7.08 6.41
C LEU A 73 7.08 -7.50 7.43
N ASN A 74 8.04 -6.64 7.73
CA ASN A 74 9.08 -6.93 8.73
C ASN A 74 8.47 -7.17 10.12
N ASN A 75 7.50 -6.35 10.54
CA ASN A 75 6.82 -6.50 11.83
C ASN A 75 6.00 -7.80 11.94
N HIS A 76 5.56 -8.35 10.81
CA HIS A 76 4.81 -9.61 10.74
C HIS A 76 5.66 -10.77 10.20
N SER A 77 6.99 -10.69 10.31
CA SER A 77 7.92 -11.77 9.91
C SER A 77 7.72 -12.26 8.47
N GLY A 78 7.44 -11.33 7.55
CA GLY A 78 7.20 -11.61 6.13
C GLY A 78 5.79 -12.10 5.80
N ASN A 79 4.87 -12.18 6.78
CA ASN A 79 3.49 -12.58 6.51
C ASN A 79 2.73 -11.47 5.76
N LEU A 80 2.60 -11.63 4.44
CA LEU A 80 1.96 -10.66 3.56
C LEU A 80 0.50 -10.39 3.94
N GLN A 81 -0.29 -11.43 4.24
CA GLN A 81 -1.69 -11.27 4.60
C GLN A 81 -1.85 -10.37 5.84
N ARG A 82 -1.07 -10.61 6.88
CA ARG A 82 -1.06 -9.77 8.10
C ARG A 82 -0.56 -8.36 7.83
N ALA A 83 0.47 -8.21 6.99
CA ALA A 83 0.98 -6.90 6.61
C ALA A 83 -0.08 -6.06 5.85
N LEU A 84 -0.82 -6.67 4.93
CA LEU A 84 -1.93 -6.03 4.20
C LEU A 84 -3.07 -5.63 5.13
N LEU A 85 -3.48 -6.51 6.05
CA LEU A 85 -4.49 -6.19 7.05
C LEU A 85 -4.03 -5.05 7.99
N ASN A 86 -2.74 -5.01 8.32
CA ASN A 86 -2.20 -3.89 9.10
C ASN A 86 -2.16 -2.60 8.27
N TYR A 87 -1.82 -2.70 6.99
CA TYR A 87 -1.74 -1.58 6.06
C TYR A 87 -3.06 -0.81 5.95
N ASN A 88 -4.17 -1.51 5.73
CA ASN A 88 -5.48 -0.89 5.64
C ASN A 88 -6.15 -0.64 7.00
N GLY A 89 -5.50 -1.02 8.10
CA GLY A 89 -6.02 -0.86 9.46
C GLY A 89 -7.06 -1.91 9.89
N SER A 90 -7.23 -3.00 9.15
CA SER A 90 -8.17 -4.08 9.49
C SER A 90 -7.55 -5.27 10.25
N LEU A 91 -6.30 -5.17 10.70
CA LEU A 91 -5.66 -6.20 11.54
C LEU A 91 -6.53 -6.49 12.77
N GLY A 92 -6.78 -7.78 13.05
CA GLY A 92 -7.67 -8.21 14.13
C GLY A 92 -9.17 -8.20 13.79
N HIS A 93 -9.58 -7.66 12.64
CA HIS A 93 -10.96 -7.73 12.17
C HIS A 93 -11.21 -9.04 11.43
N LYS A 94 -11.88 -10.00 12.09
CA LYS A 94 -12.11 -11.36 11.58
C LYS A 94 -12.87 -11.46 10.25
N ARG A 95 -13.49 -10.38 9.77
CA ARG A 95 -14.31 -10.34 8.54
C ARG A 95 -13.74 -9.46 7.44
N SER A 96 -12.50 -9.00 7.56
CA SER A 96 -11.88 -8.18 6.52
C SER A 96 -11.57 -9.01 5.27
N SER A 97 -12.06 -8.58 4.12
CA SER A 97 -11.74 -9.16 2.79
C SER A 97 -10.57 -8.44 2.10
N TYR A 98 -9.96 -7.44 2.76
CA TYR A 98 -9.00 -6.57 2.11
C TYR A 98 -7.76 -7.31 1.59
N ALA A 99 -7.14 -8.14 2.44
CA ALA A 99 -5.96 -8.88 2.04
C ALA A 99 -6.27 -9.85 0.91
N ASP A 100 -7.43 -10.52 0.94
CA ASP A 100 -7.84 -11.48 -0.08
C ASP A 100 -8.01 -10.80 -1.45
N LYS A 101 -8.64 -9.62 -1.49
CA LYS A 101 -8.80 -8.82 -2.72
C LYS A 101 -7.45 -8.39 -3.31
N VAL A 102 -6.53 -7.90 -2.47
CA VAL A 102 -5.19 -7.51 -2.94
C VAL A 102 -4.42 -8.73 -3.46
N MET A 103 -4.46 -9.86 -2.74
CA MET A 103 -3.75 -11.07 -3.14
C MET A 103 -4.34 -11.70 -4.42
N GLU A 104 -5.65 -11.56 -4.65
CA GLU A 104 -6.30 -11.97 -5.91
C GLU A 104 -5.77 -11.16 -7.09
N LEU A 105 -5.83 -9.83 -7.02
CA LEU A 105 -5.31 -8.95 -8.07
C LEU A 105 -3.80 -9.12 -8.29
N TYR A 106 -3.04 -9.34 -7.22
CA TYR A 106 -1.60 -9.59 -7.32
C TYR A 106 -1.30 -10.85 -8.14
N ARG A 107 -2.03 -11.95 -7.89
CA ARG A 107 -1.90 -13.18 -8.70
C ARG A 107 -2.29 -12.95 -10.15
N ASP A 108 -3.35 -12.19 -10.40
CA ASP A 108 -3.80 -11.90 -11.77
C ASP A 108 -2.76 -11.07 -12.53
N PHE A 109 -2.17 -10.06 -11.89
CA PHE A 109 -1.10 -9.28 -12.50
C PHE A 109 0.16 -10.10 -12.77
N GLN A 110 0.54 -11.01 -11.86
CA GLN A 110 1.69 -11.91 -12.10
C GLN A 110 1.48 -12.83 -13.30
N ARG A 111 0.25 -13.30 -13.56
CA ARG A 111 -0.04 -14.11 -14.76
C ARG A 111 0.17 -13.29 -16.03
N VAL A 112 -0.35 -12.07 -16.07
CA VAL A 112 -0.22 -11.18 -17.22
C VAL A 112 1.24 -10.83 -17.52
N THR A 113 2.07 -10.60 -16.49
CA THR A 113 3.49 -10.24 -16.69
C THR A 113 4.37 -11.44 -17.06
N THR A 114 3.97 -12.66 -16.73
CA THR A 114 4.74 -13.89 -17.06
C THR A 114 4.41 -14.41 -18.47
N GLU A 115 3.24 -14.05 -19.02
CA GLU A 115 2.77 -14.48 -20.34
C GLU A 115 3.11 -13.50 -21.48
N GLY A 116 3.79 -12.38 -21.18
CA GLY A 116 4.08 -11.28 -22.12
C GLY A 116 5.52 -11.19 -22.62
#